data_AF-A0A425VUU5-F1
#
_entry.id   AF-A0A425VUU5-F1
#
_cell.length_a   1.000
_cell.length_b   1.000
_cell.length_c   1.000
_cell.angle_alpha   90.00
_cell.angle_beta   90.00
_cell.angle_gamma   90.00
#
_symmetry.space_group_name_H-M   'P 1'
#
loop_
_entity.id
_entity.type
_entity.pdbx_description
1 polymer ?
#
loop_
_entity_poly.entity_id
_entity_poly.type
_entity_poly.pdbx_seq_one_letter_code
_entity_poly.pdbx_strand_id
1 'polypeptide(L)'
;MSADVLTVSSKGQVMLPAKLRKELAIQSGDKLAVYASGDVIMLKKIQMPTAEEFRTRLDEAREWAKSVGYQKSDVSDVIKTVRAKRRA
;
A
#
# COMPACT_ATOMS: atom_id res chain seq x y z
N MET A 1 22.09 4.39 -10.98
CA MET A 1 20.69 4.43 -11.47
C MET A 1 20.74 4.56 -12.98
N SER A 2 20.20 3.60 -13.72
CA SER A 2 20.00 3.74 -15.18
C SER A 2 18.58 4.23 -15.41
N ALA A 3 18.41 5.28 -16.21
CA ALA A 3 17.11 5.75 -16.64
C ALA A 3 16.78 5.13 -18.00
N ASP A 4 15.70 4.35 -18.06
CA ASP A 4 15.14 3.87 -19.31
C ASP A 4 14.03 4.85 -19.77
N VAL A 5 14.07 5.27 -21.03
CA VAL A 5 13.02 6.12 -21.61
C VAL A 5 11.87 5.23 -22.06
N LEU A 6 10.66 5.49 -21.55
CA LEU A 6 9.45 4.74 -21.88
C LEU A 6 8.48 5.61 -22.66
N THR A 7 7.91 5.06 -23.73
CA THR A 7 6.86 5.72 -24.51
C THR A 7 5.50 5.37 -23.94
N VAL A 8 4.63 6.38 -23.84
CA VAL A 8 3.22 6.22 -23.45
C VAL A 8 2.41 5.88 -24.69
N SER A 9 1.57 4.84 -24.62
CA SER A 9 0.66 4.47 -25.71
C SER A 9 -0.45 5.50 -25.88
N SER A 10 -1.18 5.44 -27.00
CA SER A 10 -2.35 6.30 -27.23
C SER A 10 -3.45 6.19 -26.17
N LYS A 11 -3.45 5.10 -25.39
CA LYS A 11 -4.39 4.86 -24.28
C LYS A 11 -3.80 5.23 -22.91
N GLY A 12 -2.65 5.90 -22.87
CA GLY A 12 -2.00 6.28 -21.62
C GLY A 12 -1.24 5.13 -20.92
N GLN A 13 -0.97 4.02 -21.61
CA GLN A 13 -0.29 2.87 -21.01
C GLN A 13 1.22 2.97 -21.18
N VAL A 14 1.97 2.59 -20.15
CA VAL A 14 3.44 2.49 -20.21
C VAL A 14 3.83 1.02 -20.30
N MET A 15 4.66 0.66 -21.29
CA MET A 15 5.17 -0.70 -21.43
C MET A 15 6.42 -0.88 -20.56
N LEU A 16 6.39 -1.84 -19.64
CA LEU A 16 7.54 -2.16 -18.80
C LEU A 16 8.56 -3.03 -19.57
N PRO A 17 9.82 -2.59 -19.73
CA PRO A 17 10.86 -3.36 -20.40
C PRO A 17 11.08 -4.72 -19.74
N ALA A 18 11.47 -5.73 -20.54
CA ALA A 18 11.68 -7.09 -20.04
C ALA A 18 12.72 -7.16 -18.92
N LYS A 19 13.75 -6.30 -18.96
CA LYS A 19 14.78 -6.20 -17.92
C LYS A 19 14.18 -5.77 -16.58
N LEU A 20 13.44 -4.67 -16.57
CA LEU A 20 12.78 -4.14 -15.36
C LEU A 20 11.75 -5.13 -14.78
N ARG A 21 10.99 -5.82 -15.64
CA ARG A 21 10.06 -6.87 -15.19
C ARG A 21 10.76 -8.02 -14.48
N LYS A 22 11.93 -8.45 -14.97
CA LYS A 22 12.72 -9.53 -14.35
C LYS A 22 13.35 -9.09 -13.03
N GLU A 23 13.94 -7.89 -12.99
CA GLU A 23 14.57 -7.34 -11.79
C GLU A 23 13.58 -7.12 -10.64
N LEU A 24 12.36 -6.66 -10.96
CA LEU A 24 11.30 -6.44 -9.96
C LEU A 24 10.38 -7.66 -9.77
N ALA A 25 10.68 -8.78 -10.43
CA ALA A 25 9.87 -9.99 -10.42
C ALA A 25 8.37 -9.72 -10.68
N ILE A 26 8.04 -8.80 -11.59
CA ILE A 26 6.66 -8.43 -11.92
C ILE A 26 6.12 -9.41 -12.97
N GLN A 27 5.03 -10.08 -12.61
CA GLN A 27 4.32 -11.02 -13.47
C GLN A 27 2.99 -10.44 -13.97
N SER A 28 2.43 -11.06 -15.01
CA SER A 28 1.09 -10.70 -15.48
C SER A 28 0.08 -10.95 -14.35
N GLY A 29 -0.75 -9.95 -14.05
CA GLY A 29 -1.73 -10.02 -12.96
C GLY A 29 -1.24 -9.45 -11.61
N ASP A 30 0.06 -9.17 -11.45
CA ASP A 30 0.57 -8.49 -10.27
C ASP A 30 -0.07 -7.10 -10.12
N LYS A 31 -0.46 -6.76 -8.88
CA LYS A 31 -0.99 -5.44 -8.55
C LYS A 31 0.15 -4.53 -8.11
N LEU A 32 0.16 -3.30 -8.64
CA LEU A 32 1.09 -2.25 -8.26
C LEU A 32 0.32 -1.09 -7.64
N ALA A 33 0.84 -0.54 -6.55
CA ALA A 33 0.39 0.74 -6.02
C ALA A 33 1.04 1.86 -6.82
N VAL A 34 0.25 2.87 -7.17
CA VAL A 34 0.69 4.06 -7.90
C VAL A 34 0.63 5.25 -6.96
N TYR A 35 1.75 5.94 -6.81
CA TYR A 35 1.84 7.21 -6.10
C TYR A 35 2.30 8.28 -7.09
N ALA A 36 1.58 9.39 -7.17
CA ALA A 36 1.94 10.51 -8.00
C ALA A 36 2.21 11.72 -7.09
N SER A 37 3.36 12.37 -7.29
CA SER A 37 3.73 13.59 -6.57
C SER A 37 4.51 14.50 -7.52
N GLY A 38 3.90 15.63 -7.90
CA GLY A 38 4.50 16.54 -8.88
C GLY A 38 4.68 15.85 -10.24
N ASP A 39 5.93 15.76 -10.68
CA ASP A 39 6.38 15.11 -11.91
C ASP A 39 6.87 13.67 -11.70
N VAL A 40 6.80 13.15 -10.47
CA VAL A 40 7.25 11.80 -10.13
C VAL A 40 6.07 10.83 -10.02
N ILE A 41 6.18 9.71 -10.74
CA ILE A 41 5.31 8.54 -10.56
C ILE A 41 6.14 7.42 -9.92
N MET A 42 5.74 6.98 -8.74
CA MET A 42 6.31 5.82 -8.07
C MET A 42 5.37 4.62 -8.17
N LEU A 43 5.88 3.53 -8.74
CA LEU A 43 5.21 2.24 -8.81
C LEU A 43 5.80 1.30 -7.77
N LYS A 44 4.96 0.79 -6.86
CA LYS A 44 5.38 -0.15 -5.83
C LYS A 44 4.63 -1.47 -5.99
N LYS A 45 5.35 -2.59 -6.09
CA LYS A 45 4.73 -3.92 -6.09
C LYS A 45 3.98 -4.17 -4.79
N ILE A 46 2.71 -4.55 -4.90
CA ILE A 46 1.91 -4.98 -3.77
C ILE A 46 2.04 -6.49 -3.66
N GLN A 47 2.73 -6.95 -2.63
CA GLN A 47 2.64 -8.36 -2.23
C GLN A 47 1.38 -8.49 -1.38
N MET A 48 0.34 -9.09 -1.97
CA MET A 48 -0.84 -9.44 -1.19
C MET A 48 -0.45 -10.56 -0.24
N PRO A 49 -0.62 -10.39 1.08
CA PRO A 49 -0.35 -11.46 2.01
C PRO A 49 -1.32 -12.61 1.74
N THR A 50 -0.88 -13.83 2.01
CA THR A 50 -1.79 -14.97 2.08
C THR A 50 -2.79 -14.78 3.23
N ALA A 51 -3.92 -15.48 3.20
CA ALA A 51 -4.89 -15.42 4.28
C ALA A 51 -4.29 -15.84 5.63
N GLU A 52 -3.32 -16.75 5.61
CA GLU A 52 -2.59 -17.21 6.79
C GLU A 52 -1.64 -16.12 7.33
N GLU A 53 -0.78 -15.56 6.47
CA GLU A 53 0.10 -14.44 6.85
C GLU A 53 -0.69 -13.25 7.39
N PHE A 54 -1.84 -12.95 6.79
CA PHE A 54 -2.72 -11.89 7.25
C PHE A 54 -3.27 -12.17 8.65
N ARG A 55 -3.65 -13.42 8.96
CA ARG A 55 -4.11 -13.82 10.30
C ARG A 55 -3.00 -13.71 11.33
N THR A 56 -1.79 -14.19 11.02
CA THR A 56 -0.62 -14.06 11.91
C THR A 56 -0.35 -12.60 12.25
N ARG A 57 -0.36 -11.70 11.25
CA ARG A 57 -0.17 -10.25 11.46
C ARG A 57 -1.28 -9.64 12.32
N LEU A 58 -2.53 -10.09 12.16
CA LEU A 58 -3.64 -9.62 12.99
C LEU A 58 -3.49 -10.08 14.45
N ASP A 59 -3.00 -11.28 14.68
CA ASP A 59 -2.80 -11.81 16.03
C ASP A 59 -1.63 -11.10 16.73
N GLU A 60 -0.51 -10.85 16.03
CA GLU A 60 0.58 -9.98 16.52
C GLU A 60 0.07 -8.58 16.91
N ALA A 61 -0.75 -7.97 16.04
CA ALA A 61 -1.32 -6.65 16.31
C ALA A 61 -2.25 -6.65 17.54
N ARG A 62 -2.99 -7.74 17.78
CA ARG A 62 -3.85 -7.90 18.96
C ARG A 62 -3.05 -8.08 20.24
N GLU A 63 -1.97 -8.85 20.20
CA GLU A 63 -1.07 -9.02 21.34
C GLU A 63 -0.40 -7.71 21.71
N TRP A 64 0.10 -6.98 20.72
CA TRP A 64 0.63 -5.64 20.91
C TRP A 64 -0.41 -4.69 21.50
N ALA A 65 -1.64 -4.67 20.98
CA ALA A 65 -2.70 -3.83 21.51
C ALA A 65 -3.01 -4.14 22.99
N LYS A 66 -2.99 -5.43 23.37
CA LYS A 66 -3.16 -5.85 24.77
C LYS A 66 -1.99 -5.39 25.64
N SER A 67 -0.75 -5.49 25.16
CA SER A 67 0.43 -5.14 25.97
C SER A 67 0.51 -3.65 26.28
N VAL A 68 0.01 -2.80 25.38
CA VAL A 68 -0.09 -1.34 25.60
C VAL A 68 -1.42 -0.91 26.24
N GLY A 69 -2.32 -1.85 26.55
CA GLY A 69 -3.57 -1.60 27.26
C GLY A 69 -4.72 -1.03 26.41
N TYR A 70 -4.61 -1.05 25.08
CA TYR A 70 -5.66 -0.56 24.20
C TYR A 70 -6.93 -1.41 24.28
N GLN A 71 -8.07 -0.74 24.31
CA GLN A 71 -9.39 -1.33 24.37
C GLN A 71 -10.24 -0.94 23.16
N LYS A 72 -11.30 -1.72 22.92
CA LYS A 72 -12.26 -1.43 21.84
C LYS A 72 -12.99 -0.09 22.04
N SER A 73 -13.15 0.35 23.29
CA SER A 73 -13.74 1.65 23.64
C SER A 73 -12.93 2.82 23.09
N ASP A 74 -11.60 2.71 23.08
CA ASP A 74 -10.69 3.79 22.66
C ASP A 74 -10.95 4.20 21.21
N VAL A 75 -11.30 3.22 20.35
CA VAL A 75 -11.69 3.48 18.96
C VAL A 75 -12.91 4.39 18.89
N SER A 76 -13.92 4.15 19.73
CA SER A 76 -15.15 4.95 19.74
C SER A 76 -14.87 6.39 20.19
N ASP A 77 -14.01 6.57 21.17
CA ASP A 77 -13.69 7.88 21.72
C ASP A 77 -12.81 8.71 20.77
N VAL A 78 -11.86 8.07 20.07
CA VAL A 78 -11.10 8.71 18.99
C VAL A 78 -12.04 9.14 17.86
N ILE A 79 -12.97 8.29 17.42
CA ILE A 79 -13.95 8.62 16.37
C ILE A 79 -14.81 9.82 16.78
N LYS A 80 -15.33 9.85 18.02
CA LYS A 80 -16.09 10.99 18.54
C LYS A 80 -15.27 12.28 18.49
N THR A 81 -14.02 12.22 18.95
CA THR A 81 -13.11 13.38 18.99
C THR A 81 -12.83 13.94 17.59
N VAL A 82 -12.51 13.09 16.62
CA VAL A 82 -12.27 13.51 15.23
C VAL A 82 -13.53 14.10 14.60
N ARG A 83 -14.70 13.49 14.84
CA ARG A 83 -16.00 14.00 14.36
C ARG A 83 -16.39 15.33 15.00
N ALA A 84 -16.03 15.57 16.26
CA ALA A 84 -16.25 16.85 16.93
C ALA A 84 -15.38 17.95 16.30
N LYS A 85 -14.09 17.68 16.09
CA LYS A 85 -13.15 18.63 15.45
C LYS A 85 -13.54 19.00 14.03
N ARG A 86 -14.17 18.09 13.26
CA ARG A 86 -14.63 18.38 11.89
C ARG A 86 -15.87 19.29 11.86
N ARG A 87 -16.61 19.40 12.95
CA ARG A 87 -17.83 20.23 13.06
C ARG A 87 -17.57 21.62 13.63
N ALA A 88 -16.41 21.84 14.24
CA ALA A 88 -15.95 23.15 14.71
C ALA A 88 -15.22 23.88 13.57
#